data_AF-A0A1I3AAN5-F1
#
_entry.id   AF-A0A1I3AAN5-F1
#
_cell.length_a   1.000
_cell.length_b   1.000
_cell.length_c   1.000
_cell.angle_alpha   90.00
_cell.angle_beta   90.00
_cell.angle_gamma   90.00
#
_symmetry.space_group_name_H-M   'P 1'
#
loop_
_entity.id
_entity.type
_entity.pdbx_description
1 polymer ?
#
loop_
_entity_poly.entity_id
_entity_poly.type
_entity_poly.pdbx_seq_one_letter_code
_entity_poly.pdbx_strand_id
1 'polypeptide(L)'
;MPVYFILSGYVLNTNKRGKKKFIKQKFFTLLLPAYIYIFITLPFYLRHAWSGLQTIRILLYVDGKVPYNDPCWFFITLFQVMIVACMIKLPQKGVREKSIIGLLSFILGAIFYKLSIDYFGITKLCIAFGYLSMGTLIRDLSVKIRHSYINVPLYITGVLGIVWFFTAILNGKISMYTVDLGNYVLFLMASVSGSLFFVQIIKTLTTKIRHVAYFIRVGNNTVFIVCTHYVLVPIIRRIGDKLLLTGTWKFGLIIALIVPIIVACYLPICEWLSKHFPVVCGKLKI
;
A
#
# COMPACT_ATOMS: atom_id res chain seq x y z
N MET A 1 2.89 -2.16 -2.14
CA MET A 1 1.45 -1.85 -1.93
C MET A 1 0.65 -3.01 -1.32
N PRO A 2 0.72 -4.27 -1.79
CA PRO A 2 -0.08 -5.39 -1.23
C PRO A 2 0.01 -5.54 0.30
N VAL A 3 1.22 -5.43 0.85
CA VAL A 3 1.50 -5.43 2.30
C VAL A 3 0.59 -4.47 3.07
N TYR A 4 0.44 -3.24 2.57
CA TYR A 4 -0.35 -2.22 3.27
C TYR A 4 -1.84 -2.55 3.30
N PHE A 5 -2.39 -3.16 2.24
CA PHE A 5 -3.78 -3.61 2.25
C PHE A 5 -3.99 -4.75 3.26
N ILE A 6 -3.06 -5.70 3.32
CA ILE A 6 -3.08 -6.79 4.32
C ILE A 6 -3.00 -6.21 5.74
N LEU A 7 -2.04 -5.32 6.01
CA LEU A 7 -1.90 -4.68 7.32
C LEU A 7 -3.15 -3.86 7.69
N SER A 8 -3.73 -3.15 6.73
CA SER A 8 -4.96 -2.37 6.93
C SER A 8 -6.14 -3.26 7.29
N GLY A 9 -6.26 -4.43 6.65
CA GLY A 9 -7.25 -5.46 7.00
C GLY A 9 -7.01 -6.06 8.40
N TYR A 10 -5.74 -6.32 8.74
CA TYR A 10 -5.35 -6.83 10.05
C TYR A 10 -5.79 -5.88 11.19
N VAL A 11 -5.58 -4.57 11.03
CA VAL A 11 -5.97 -3.57 12.04
C VAL A 11 -7.42 -3.06 11.89
N LEU A 12 -8.18 -3.56 10.92
CA LEU A 12 -9.51 -3.05 10.59
C LEU A 12 -10.52 -3.33 11.71
N ASN A 13 -10.86 -2.33 12.51
CA ASN A 13 -11.90 -2.43 13.52
C ASN A 13 -13.11 -1.56 13.17
N THR A 14 -14.18 -2.19 12.65
CA THR A 14 -15.43 -1.51 12.28
C THR A 14 -16.46 -1.48 13.41
N ASN A 15 -16.25 -2.21 14.52
CA ASN A 15 -17.23 -2.35 15.60
C ASN A 15 -17.26 -1.16 16.56
N LYS A 16 -16.15 -0.44 16.74
CA LYS A 16 -16.03 0.59 17.79
C LYS A 16 -16.71 1.93 17.45
N ARG A 17 -17.12 2.17 16.20
CA ARG A 17 -17.61 3.48 15.74
C ARG A 17 -18.73 3.29 14.73
N GLY A 18 -19.84 4.03 14.85
CA GLY A 18 -20.93 4.00 13.86
C GLY A 18 -20.41 4.32 12.44
N LYS A 19 -21.07 3.77 11.40
CA LYS A 19 -20.64 3.85 9.98
C LYS A 19 -20.20 5.25 9.56
N LYS A 20 -21.00 6.28 9.87
CA LYS A 20 -20.69 7.69 9.55
C LYS A 20 -19.38 8.16 10.21
N LYS A 21 -19.17 7.84 11.50
CA LYS A 21 -17.95 8.21 12.24
C LYS A 21 -16.72 7.48 11.70
N PHE A 22 -16.87 6.22 11.29
CA PHE A 22 -15.79 5.47 10.64
C PHE A 22 -15.39 6.09 9.29
N ILE A 23 -16.36 6.38 8.41
CA ILE A 23 -16.12 7.01 7.11
C ILE A 23 -15.47 8.39 7.29
N LYS A 24 -16.02 9.23 8.17
CA LYS A 24 -15.45 10.54 8.50
C LYS A 24 -14.00 10.40 8.96
N GLN A 25 -13.73 9.53 9.92
CA GLN A 25 -12.35 9.31 10.38
C GLN A 25 -11.43 8.91 9.23
N LYS A 26 -11.81 7.93 8.40
CA LYS A 26 -10.97 7.46 7.30
C LYS A 26 -10.76 8.52 6.23
N PHE A 27 -11.75 9.36 5.98
CA PHE A 27 -11.64 10.49 5.06
C PHE A 27 -10.52 11.43 5.52
N PHE A 28 -10.56 11.89 6.77
CA PHE A 28 -9.58 12.85 7.28
C PHE A 28 -8.18 12.25 7.54
N THR A 29 -8.08 10.95 7.82
CA THR A 29 -6.78 10.31 8.08
C THR A 29 -6.07 9.82 6.81
N LEU A 30 -6.80 9.52 5.73
CA LEU A 30 -6.25 8.92 4.52
C LEU A 30 -6.50 9.77 3.27
N LEU A 31 -7.75 10.13 3.02
CA LEU A 31 -8.17 10.71 1.76
C LEU A 31 -7.89 12.22 1.67
N LEU A 32 -8.20 12.97 2.72
CA LEU A 32 -7.96 14.41 2.78
C LEU A 32 -6.47 14.77 2.64
N PRO A 33 -5.52 14.11 3.36
CA PRO A 33 -4.10 14.36 3.13
C PRO A 33 -3.70 14.11 1.67
N ALA A 34 -4.15 13.00 1.08
CA ALA A 34 -3.86 12.69 -0.33
C ALA A 34 -4.42 13.76 -1.27
N TYR A 35 -5.64 14.25 -1.04
CA TYR A 35 -6.20 15.36 -1.81
C TYR A 35 -5.42 16.65 -1.66
N ILE A 36 -4.95 17.00 -0.45
CA ILE A 36 -4.08 18.18 -0.26
C ILE A 36 -2.83 18.06 -1.16
N TYR A 37 -2.20 16.89 -1.22
CA TYR A 37 -1.06 16.66 -2.12
C TYR A 37 -1.42 16.76 -3.60
N ILE A 38 -2.58 16.23 -4.00
CA ILE A 38 -3.09 16.36 -5.37
C ILE A 38 -3.31 17.84 -5.72
N PHE A 39 -3.93 18.63 -4.83
CA PHE A 39 -4.18 20.05 -5.05
C PHE A 39 -2.90 20.89 -5.08
N ILE A 40 -1.94 20.62 -4.20
CA ILE A 40 -0.63 21.30 -4.21
C ILE A 40 0.12 21.03 -5.53
N THR A 41 -0.03 19.81 -6.07
CA THR A 41 0.67 19.41 -7.30
C THR A 41 -0.09 19.81 -8.57
N LEU A 42 -1.39 20.14 -8.48
CA LEU A 42 -2.27 20.47 -9.61
C LEU A 42 -1.73 21.57 -10.54
N PRO A 43 -1.13 22.69 -10.06
CA PRO A 43 -0.59 23.72 -10.95
C PRO A 43 0.51 23.19 -11.90
N PHE A 44 1.34 22.25 -11.42
CA PHE A 44 2.37 21.62 -12.24
C PHE A 44 1.77 20.71 -13.32
N TYR A 45 0.60 20.11 -13.06
CA TYR A 45 -0.13 19.29 -14.02
C TYR A 45 -0.86 20.10 -15.08
N LEU A 46 -1.51 21.20 -14.70
CA LEU A 46 -2.27 22.04 -15.64
C LEU A 46 -1.36 22.65 -16.73
N ARG A 47 -0.06 22.79 -16.45
CA ARG A 47 0.95 23.15 -17.45
C ARG A 47 1.17 22.06 -18.53
N HIS A 48 0.76 20.83 -18.28
CA HIS A 48 1.03 19.67 -19.15
C HIS A 48 -0.24 18.95 -19.66
N ALA A 49 -1.43 19.25 -19.15
CA ALA A 49 -2.69 18.61 -19.56
C ALA A 49 -3.59 19.57 -20.36
N TRP A 50 -3.89 19.22 -21.61
CA TRP A 50 -4.65 20.04 -22.57
C TRP A 50 -6.13 19.66 -22.75
N SER A 51 -6.72 18.79 -21.92
CA SER A 51 -8.16 18.45 -22.02
C SER A 51 -8.89 18.30 -20.69
N GLY A 52 -10.11 18.86 -20.61
CA GLY A 52 -10.91 18.90 -19.36
C GLY A 52 -11.30 17.53 -18.80
N LEU A 53 -11.47 16.52 -19.65
CA LEU A 53 -11.79 15.14 -19.25
C LEU A 53 -10.60 14.47 -18.51
N GLN A 54 -9.37 14.79 -18.89
CA GLN A 54 -8.17 14.35 -18.17
C GLN A 54 -8.06 15.03 -16.80
N THR A 55 -8.40 16.32 -16.70
CA THR A 55 -8.42 17.06 -15.44
C THR A 55 -9.39 16.44 -14.42
N ILE A 56 -10.61 16.08 -14.85
CA ILE A 56 -11.59 15.41 -13.97
C ILE A 56 -11.07 14.05 -13.50
N ARG A 57 -10.47 13.25 -14.40
CA ARG A 57 -9.88 11.96 -14.05
C ARG A 57 -8.73 12.10 -13.05
N ILE A 58 -7.91 13.14 -13.18
CA ILE A 58 -6.82 13.46 -12.25
C ILE A 58 -7.38 13.84 -10.87
N LEU A 59 -8.40 14.69 -10.81
CA LEU A 59 -9.01 15.10 -9.55
C LEU A 59 -9.72 13.96 -8.82
N LEU A 60 -10.34 13.04 -9.54
CA LEU A 60 -11.12 11.95 -8.93
C LEU A 60 -10.29 10.70 -8.62
N TYR A 61 -9.28 10.40 -9.43
CA TYR A 61 -8.56 9.11 -9.35
C TYR A 61 -7.04 9.21 -9.44
N VAL A 62 -6.50 10.38 -9.77
CA VAL A 62 -5.06 10.61 -10.00
C VAL A 62 -4.55 9.79 -11.18
N ASP A 63 -4.55 10.41 -12.36
CA ASP A 63 -3.81 9.91 -13.52
C ASP A 63 -2.36 10.32 -13.29
N GLY A 64 -1.60 9.47 -12.60
CA GLY A 64 -0.19 9.65 -12.22
C GLY A 64 0.72 9.69 -13.44
N LYS A 65 0.63 10.81 -14.15
CA LYS A 65 1.49 11.23 -15.25
C LYS A 65 2.66 12.07 -14.75
N VAL A 66 2.71 12.40 -13.46
CA VAL A 66 3.77 13.21 -12.88
C VAL A 66 4.22 12.60 -11.54
N PRO A 67 5.53 12.36 -11.37
CA PRO A 67 6.06 11.50 -10.31
C PRO A 67 5.55 11.82 -8.90
N TYR A 68 5.19 13.07 -8.60
CA TYR A 68 4.84 13.51 -7.25
C TYR A 68 3.43 13.07 -6.78
N ASN A 69 2.51 12.67 -7.67
CA ASN A 69 1.18 12.21 -7.24
C ASN A 69 0.90 10.73 -7.55
N ASP A 70 1.78 10.07 -8.30
CA ASP A 70 1.72 8.65 -8.67
C ASP A 70 1.45 7.68 -7.51
N PRO A 71 1.79 7.94 -6.24
CA PRO A 71 1.41 7.03 -5.15
C PRO A 71 0.06 7.37 -4.49
N CYS A 72 -0.59 8.50 -4.82
CA CYS A 72 -1.83 8.95 -4.17
C CYS A 72 -3.04 8.07 -4.50
N TRP A 73 -3.09 7.42 -5.67
CA TRP A 73 -4.16 6.46 -6.00
C TRP A 73 -4.30 5.37 -4.95
N PHE A 74 -3.18 4.97 -4.31
CA PHE A 74 -3.18 3.92 -3.29
C PHE A 74 -4.06 4.31 -2.10
N PHE A 75 -4.04 5.58 -1.68
CA PHE A 75 -4.89 6.06 -0.58
C PHE A 75 -6.37 6.11 -0.97
N ILE A 76 -6.67 6.47 -2.22
CA ILE A 76 -8.02 6.44 -2.77
C ILE A 76 -8.55 5.01 -2.78
N THR A 77 -7.81 4.06 -3.35
CA THR A 77 -8.16 2.64 -3.36
C THR A 77 -8.30 2.09 -1.95
N LEU A 78 -7.37 2.42 -1.04
CA LEU A 78 -7.44 1.99 0.36
C LEU A 78 -8.71 2.50 1.05
N PHE A 79 -9.06 3.77 0.86
CA PHE A 79 -10.28 4.34 1.40
C PHE A 79 -11.52 3.63 0.85
N GLN A 80 -11.59 3.39 -0.47
CA GLN A 80 -12.69 2.68 -1.12
C GLN A 80 -12.86 1.26 -0.55
N VAL A 81 -11.79 0.46 -0.48
CA VAL A 81 -11.89 -0.91 0.06
C VAL A 81 -12.27 -0.93 1.54
N MET A 82 -11.84 0.07 2.33
CA MET A 82 -12.26 0.21 3.73
C MET A 82 -13.74 0.56 3.88
N ILE A 83 -14.30 1.38 2.99
CA ILE A 83 -15.73 1.66 2.95
C ILE A 83 -16.51 0.39 2.60
N VAL A 84 -16.11 -0.32 1.53
CA VAL A 84 -16.76 -1.57 1.12
C VAL A 84 -16.72 -2.58 2.28
N ALA A 85 -15.57 -2.74 2.93
CA ALA A 85 -15.43 -3.61 4.11
C ALA A 85 -16.35 -3.20 5.26
N CYS A 86 -16.56 -1.90 5.48
CA CYS A 86 -17.48 -1.37 6.50
C CYS A 86 -18.95 -1.64 6.13
N MET A 87 -19.32 -1.44 4.86
CA MET A 87 -20.69 -1.65 4.37
C MET A 87 -21.12 -3.11 4.52
N ILE A 88 -20.27 -4.06 4.13
CA ILE A 88 -20.57 -5.49 4.21
C ILE A 88 -20.26 -6.10 5.59
N LYS A 89 -19.82 -5.27 6.56
CA LYS A 89 -19.39 -5.71 7.90
C LYS A 89 -18.36 -6.86 7.82
N LEU A 90 -17.36 -6.71 6.96
CA LEU A 90 -16.37 -7.76 6.70
C LEU A 90 -15.68 -8.26 7.99
N PRO A 91 -15.23 -7.40 8.93
CA PRO A 91 -14.60 -7.87 10.16
C PRO A 91 -15.47 -8.78 11.03
N GLN A 92 -16.79 -8.69 10.95
CA GLN A 92 -17.76 -9.46 11.73
C GLN A 92 -18.07 -10.83 11.12
N LYS A 93 -17.75 -11.02 9.84
CA LYS A 93 -18.02 -12.26 9.10
C LYS A 93 -17.19 -13.43 9.61
N GLY A 94 -17.68 -14.65 9.37
CA GLY A 94 -16.95 -15.88 9.69
C GLY A 94 -15.69 -16.05 8.82
N VAL A 95 -14.76 -16.92 9.26
CA VAL A 95 -13.53 -17.24 8.52
C VAL A 95 -13.85 -17.72 7.09
N ARG A 96 -14.82 -18.65 6.95
CA ARG A 96 -15.25 -19.17 5.65
C ARG A 96 -15.75 -18.06 4.72
N GLU A 97 -16.59 -17.17 5.23
CA GLU A 97 -17.16 -16.08 4.44
C GLU A 97 -16.08 -15.10 3.98
N LYS A 98 -15.15 -14.73 4.88
CA LYS A 98 -14.00 -13.87 4.55
C LYS A 98 -13.12 -14.49 3.47
N SER A 99 -12.85 -15.79 3.56
CA SER A 99 -12.10 -16.53 2.54
C SER A 99 -12.80 -16.52 1.18
N ILE A 100 -14.12 -16.78 1.15
CA ILE A 100 -14.92 -16.73 -0.08
C ILE A 100 -14.89 -15.32 -0.68
N ILE A 101 -15.11 -14.29 0.14
CA ILE A 101 -15.08 -12.89 -0.32
C ILE A 101 -13.69 -12.54 -0.88
N GLY A 102 -12.62 -12.91 -0.19
CA GLY A 102 -11.25 -12.66 -0.64
C GLY A 102 -10.95 -13.35 -1.97
N LEU A 103 -11.33 -14.63 -2.10
CA LEU A 103 -11.16 -15.42 -3.32
C LEU A 103 -11.95 -14.83 -4.50
N LEU A 104 -13.24 -14.53 -4.29
CA LEU A 104 -14.07 -13.88 -5.32
C LEU A 104 -13.50 -12.54 -5.74
N SER A 105 -12.92 -11.77 -4.81
CA SER A 105 -12.28 -10.49 -5.13
C SER A 105 -11.06 -10.66 -6.02
N PHE A 106 -10.22 -11.67 -5.78
CA PHE A 106 -9.09 -11.99 -6.65
C PHE A 106 -9.53 -12.54 -8.00
N ILE A 107 -10.61 -13.33 -8.07
CA ILE A 107 -11.17 -13.83 -9.34
C ILE A 107 -11.72 -12.66 -10.15
N LEU A 108 -12.51 -11.77 -9.56
CA LEU A 108 -13.01 -10.57 -10.22
C LEU A 108 -11.85 -9.67 -10.70
N GLY A 109 -10.81 -9.52 -9.87
CA GLY A 109 -9.59 -8.82 -10.27
C GLY A 109 -8.90 -9.46 -11.47
N ALA A 110 -8.87 -10.80 -11.55
CA ALA A 110 -8.29 -11.52 -12.69
C ALA A 110 -9.12 -11.34 -13.97
N ILE A 111 -10.45 -11.37 -13.84
CA ILE A 111 -11.38 -11.15 -14.95
C ILE A 111 -11.20 -9.72 -15.49
N PHE A 112 -11.23 -8.71 -14.64
CA PHE A 112 -11.06 -7.32 -15.06
C PHE A 112 -9.66 -7.05 -15.62
N TYR A 113 -8.62 -7.66 -15.06
CA TYR A 113 -7.27 -7.60 -15.61
C TYR A 113 -7.21 -8.18 -17.03
N LYS A 114 -7.76 -9.39 -17.25
CA LYS A 114 -7.78 -10.04 -18.57
C LYS A 114 -8.59 -9.26 -19.61
N LEU A 115 -9.68 -8.61 -19.19
CA LEU A 115 -10.51 -7.77 -20.05
C LEU A 115 -9.96 -6.34 -20.21
N SER A 116 -8.82 -6.01 -19.59
CA SER A 116 -8.24 -4.65 -19.59
C SER A 116 -9.20 -3.56 -19.08
N ILE A 117 -10.05 -3.90 -18.10
CA ILE A 117 -11.04 -2.99 -17.52
C ILE A 117 -10.44 -2.31 -16.27
N ASP A 118 -10.05 -1.05 -16.37
CA ASP A 118 -9.57 -0.29 -15.20
C ASP A 118 -10.15 1.13 -15.13
N TYR A 119 -11.47 1.24 -15.25
CA TYR A 119 -12.18 2.49 -15.02
C TYR A 119 -12.20 2.82 -13.52
N PHE A 120 -11.71 4.01 -13.16
CA PHE A 120 -11.60 4.47 -11.76
C PHE A 120 -10.98 3.44 -10.81
N GLY A 121 -10.03 2.63 -11.31
CA GLY A 121 -9.29 1.69 -10.49
C GLY A 121 -10.01 0.43 -10.09
N ILE A 122 -11.08 0.05 -10.79
CA ILE A 122 -11.91 -1.08 -10.35
C ILE A 122 -11.11 -2.40 -10.25
N THR A 123 -10.17 -2.65 -11.16
CA THR A 123 -9.28 -3.82 -11.08
C THR A 123 -8.44 -3.78 -9.80
N LYS A 124 -7.85 -2.60 -9.52
CA LYS A 124 -7.03 -2.38 -8.32
C LYS A 124 -7.85 -2.54 -7.04
N LEU A 125 -9.10 -2.07 -7.04
CA LEU A 125 -10.04 -2.19 -5.93
C LEU A 125 -10.34 -3.66 -5.62
N CYS A 126 -10.64 -4.48 -6.62
CA CYS A 126 -10.87 -5.92 -6.44
C CYS A 126 -9.65 -6.63 -5.84
N ILE A 127 -8.47 -6.40 -6.42
CA ILE A 127 -7.21 -6.98 -5.93
C ILE A 127 -6.91 -6.51 -4.49
N ALA A 128 -7.02 -5.21 -4.24
CA ALA A 128 -6.80 -4.60 -2.92
C ALA A 128 -7.78 -5.14 -1.87
N PHE A 129 -9.03 -5.38 -2.25
CA PHE A 129 -10.05 -5.94 -1.36
C PHE A 129 -9.76 -7.40 -1.01
N GLY A 130 -9.23 -8.18 -1.95
CA GLY A 130 -8.71 -9.53 -1.70
C GLY A 130 -7.62 -9.54 -0.62
N TYR A 131 -6.62 -8.65 -0.75
CA TYR A 131 -5.56 -8.49 0.26
C TYR A 131 -6.10 -7.99 1.61
N LEU A 132 -7.04 -7.05 1.62
CA LEU A 132 -7.66 -6.56 2.84
C LEU A 132 -8.42 -7.69 3.55
N SER A 133 -9.16 -8.52 2.82
CA SER A 133 -9.83 -9.70 3.39
C SER A 133 -8.83 -10.67 4.01
N MET A 134 -7.73 -10.94 3.31
CA MET A 134 -6.63 -11.76 3.85
C MET A 134 -6.07 -11.19 5.15
N GLY A 135 -5.90 -9.87 5.25
CA GLY A 135 -5.54 -9.21 6.51
C GLY A 135 -6.49 -9.50 7.66
N THR A 136 -7.80 -9.47 7.42
CA THR A 136 -8.81 -9.79 8.45
C THR A 136 -8.77 -11.26 8.86
N LEU A 137 -8.49 -12.18 7.92
CA LEU A 137 -8.30 -13.60 8.20
C LEU A 137 -7.08 -13.85 9.08
N ILE A 138 -5.94 -13.22 8.76
CA ILE A 138 -4.71 -13.32 9.55
C ILE A 138 -4.97 -12.85 10.98
N ARG A 139 -5.70 -11.76 11.17
CA ARG A 139 -6.08 -11.29 12.50
C ARG A 139 -6.86 -12.35 13.26
N ASP A 140 -7.94 -12.87 12.70
CA ASP A 140 -8.81 -13.82 13.42
C ASP A 140 -8.08 -15.13 13.74
N LEU A 141 -7.23 -15.61 12.83
CA LEU A 141 -6.36 -16.76 13.08
C LEU A 141 -5.36 -16.46 14.21
N SER A 142 -4.76 -15.26 14.23
CA SER A 142 -3.84 -14.86 15.30
C SER A 142 -4.52 -14.73 16.67
N VAL A 143 -5.78 -14.27 16.74
CA VAL A 143 -6.53 -14.13 18.00
C VAL A 143 -7.00 -15.49 18.54
N LYS A 144 -7.42 -16.41 17.66
CA LYS A 144 -7.84 -17.77 18.06
C LYS A 144 -6.67 -18.58 18.62
N ILE A 145 -5.45 -18.34 18.15
CA ILE A 145 -4.23 -18.94 18.69
C ILE A 145 -3.78 -18.11 19.91
N ARG A 146 -4.53 -18.25 21.00
CA ARG A 146 -4.49 -17.37 22.19
C ARG A 146 -3.16 -17.29 22.96
N HIS A 147 -2.10 -17.99 22.53
CA HIS A 147 -0.77 -17.93 23.15
C HIS A 147 0.40 -18.12 22.19
N SER A 148 0.19 -18.08 20.87
CA SER A 148 1.30 -18.12 19.91
C SER A 148 1.11 -17.01 18.90
N TYR A 149 1.75 -15.88 19.18
CA TYR A 149 2.14 -14.89 18.20
C TYR A 149 2.64 -15.64 16.98
N ILE A 150 1.86 -15.83 15.91
CA ILE A 150 2.16 -16.72 14.77
C ILE A 150 3.68 -16.88 14.60
N ASN A 151 4.26 -17.88 15.27
CA ASN A 151 5.68 -18.14 15.19
C ASN A 151 5.74 -18.98 13.96
N VAL A 152 5.52 -18.33 12.81
CA VAL A 152 5.86 -18.87 11.51
C VAL A 152 7.31 -19.29 11.68
N PRO A 153 7.59 -20.60 11.76
CA PRO A 153 8.92 -21.05 12.04
C PRO A 153 9.87 -20.44 11.01
N LEU A 154 11.13 -20.23 11.40
CA LEU A 154 12.11 -19.59 10.53
C LEU A 154 12.18 -20.27 9.16
N TYR A 155 11.94 -21.59 9.10
CA TYR A 155 11.85 -22.34 7.84
C TYR A 155 10.67 -21.91 6.94
N ILE A 156 9.47 -21.66 7.49
CA ILE A 156 8.34 -21.14 6.67
C ILE A 156 8.65 -19.71 6.20
N THR A 157 9.34 -18.91 7.02
CA THR A 157 9.82 -17.58 6.60
C THR A 157 10.79 -17.69 5.43
N GLY A 158 11.73 -18.65 5.49
CA GLY A 158 12.64 -18.99 4.40
C GLY A 158 11.89 -19.41 3.13
N VAL A 159 10.91 -20.31 3.24
CA VAL A 159 10.07 -20.75 2.12
C VAL A 159 9.30 -19.58 1.50
N LEU A 160 8.70 -18.70 2.31
CA LEU A 160 8.01 -17.51 1.81
C LEU A 160 8.97 -16.57 1.07
N GLY A 161 10.19 -16.38 1.58
CA GLY A 161 11.23 -15.60 0.93
C GLY A 161 11.68 -16.20 -0.41
N ILE A 162 11.87 -17.53 -0.46
CA ILE A 162 12.22 -18.27 -1.68
C ILE A 162 11.10 -18.13 -2.72
N VAL A 163 9.85 -18.40 -2.33
CA VAL A 163 8.70 -18.26 -3.23
C VAL A 163 8.61 -16.84 -3.76
N TRP A 164 8.72 -15.82 -2.90
CA TRP A 164 8.72 -14.42 -3.31
C TRP A 164 9.84 -14.12 -4.31
N PHE A 165 11.07 -14.55 -4.04
CA PHE A 165 12.23 -14.29 -4.89
C PHE A 165 12.06 -14.92 -6.28
N PHE A 166 11.73 -16.21 -6.36
CA PHE A 166 11.55 -16.90 -7.64
C PHE A 166 10.35 -16.37 -8.42
N THR A 167 9.21 -16.15 -7.76
CA THR A 167 8.03 -15.60 -8.45
C THR A 167 8.26 -14.16 -8.92
N ALA A 168 9.04 -13.35 -8.20
CA ALA A 168 9.41 -12.01 -8.65
C ALA A 168 10.34 -12.03 -9.88
N ILE A 169 11.30 -12.97 -9.94
CA ILE A 169 12.17 -13.13 -11.12
C ILE A 169 11.37 -13.61 -12.32
N LEU A 170 10.56 -14.66 -12.15
CA LEU A 170 9.79 -15.27 -13.23
C LEU A 170 8.70 -14.33 -13.78
N ASN A 171 8.13 -13.47 -12.94
CA ASN A 171 7.09 -12.54 -13.35
C ASN A 171 7.63 -11.23 -13.95
N GLY A 172 8.92 -10.93 -13.75
CA GLY A 172 9.53 -9.68 -14.17
C GLY A 172 9.01 -8.45 -13.40
N LYS A 173 9.16 -7.28 -14.02
CA LYS A 173 8.74 -6.01 -13.40
C LYS A 173 7.22 -5.89 -13.46
N ILE A 174 6.62 -5.66 -12.31
CA ILE A 174 5.17 -5.47 -12.15
C ILE A 174 4.85 -4.11 -11.53
N SER A 175 3.66 -3.62 -11.80
CA SER A 175 3.11 -2.38 -11.28
C SER A 175 1.60 -2.49 -11.11
N MET A 176 1.16 -2.62 -9.86
CA MET A 176 -0.27 -2.55 -9.53
C MET A 176 -0.88 -1.17 -9.87
N TYR A 177 -0.05 -0.12 -9.95
CA TYR A 177 -0.48 1.22 -10.31
C TYR A 177 -0.89 1.32 -11.80
N THR A 178 -0.08 0.80 -12.70
CA THR A 178 -0.40 0.78 -14.14
C THR A 178 -1.22 -0.46 -14.52
N VAL A 179 -1.54 -1.32 -13.54
CA VAL A 179 -2.19 -2.62 -13.75
C VAL A 179 -1.36 -3.51 -14.69
N ASP A 180 -0.04 -3.33 -14.67
CA ASP A 180 0.90 -4.20 -15.37
C ASP A 180 1.31 -5.31 -14.40
N LEU A 181 0.54 -6.41 -14.38
CA LEU A 181 0.67 -7.46 -13.37
C LEU A 181 1.50 -8.66 -13.86
N GLY A 182 1.93 -8.66 -15.13
CA GLY A 182 2.54 -9.82 -15.77
C GLY A 182 1.61 -11.03 -15.72
N ASN A 183 2.13 -12.18 -15.31
CA ASN A 183 1.33 -13.34 -14.94
C ASN A 183 0.62 -13.08 -13.61
N TYR A 184 -0.71 -13.00 -13.66
CA TYR A 184 -1.56 -12.68 -12.51
C TYR A 184 -1.37 -13.66 -11.32
N VAL A 185 -1.17 -14.95 -11.59
CA VAL A 185 -0.98 -15.96 -10.53
C VAL A 185 0.39 -15.76 -9.87
N LEU A 186 1.45 -15.58 -10.66
CA LEU A 186 2.77 -15.28 -10.12
C LEU A 186 2.77 -13.96 -9.33
N PHE A 187 2.03 -12.95 -9.79
CA PHE A 187 1.80 -11.71 -9.06
C PHE A 187 1.16 -11.96 -7.68
N LEU A 188 0.08 -12.74 -7.62
CA LEU A 188 -0.57 -13.08 -6.35
C LEU A 188 0.35 -13.87 -5.43
N MET A 189 1.07 -14.86 -5.95
CA MET A 189 2.04 -15.64 -5.16
C MET A 189 3.16 -14.75 -4.62
N ALA A 190 3.78 -13.92 -5.45
CA ALA A 190 4.85 -13.01 -5.06
C ALA A 190 4.39 -12.00 -4.01
N SER A 191 3.24 -11.38 -4.23
CA SER A 191 2.69 -10.35 -3.35
C SER A 191 2.26 -10.90 -2.00
N VAL A 192 1.61 -12.07 -1.95
CA VAL A 192 1.19 -12.72 -0.70
C VAL A 192 2.41 -13.21 0.08
N SER A 193 3.28 -13.99 -0.57
CA SER A 193 4.47 -14.56 0.06
C SER A 193 5.42 -13.48 0.55
N GLY A 194 5.71 -12.48 -0.29
CA GLY A 194 6.52 -11.33 0.06
C GLY A 194 5.92 -10.53 1.21
N SER A 195 4.59 -10.34 1.24
CA SER A 195 3.97 -9.59 2.33
C SER A 195 4.07 -10.30 3.68
N LEU A 196 3.81 -11.60 3.70
CA LEU A 196 3.96 -12.40 4.92
C LEU A 196 5.43 -12.48 5.36
N PHE A 197 6.35 -12.64 4.40
CA PHE A 197 7.80 -12.61 4.65
C PHE A 197 8.25 -11.32 5.31
N PHE A 198 7.89 -10.15 4.75
CA PHE A 198 8.26 -8.85 5.33
C PHE A 198 7.65 -8.63 6.72
N VAL A 199 6.38 -9.00 6.93
CA VAL A 199 5.75 -8.90 8.26
C VAL A 199 6.50 -9.76 9.28
N GLN A 200 6.92 -10.97 8.90
CA GLN A 200 7.62 -11.88 9.78
C GLN A 200 9.07 -11.46 10.06
N ILE A 201 9.77 -10.91 9.08
CA ILE A 201 11.09 -10.27 9.27
C ILE A 201 10.95 -9.11 10.26
N ILE A 202 10.04 -8.18 10.01
CA ILE A 202 9.83 -7.03 10.88
C ILE A 202 9.54 -7.51 12.30
N LYS A 203 8.63 -8.47 12.49
CA LYS A 203 8.33 -9.05 13.81
C LYS A 203 9.58 -9.60 14.50
N THR A 204 10.38 -10.42 13.80
CA THR A 204 11.60 -11.02 14.35
C THR A 204 12.64 -9.98 14.73
N LEU A 205 12.76 -8.91 13.93
CA LEU A 205 13.61 -7.78 14.26
C LEU A 205 13.04 -6.99 15.45
N THR A 206 11.72 -6.82 15.52
CA THR A 206 11.04 -6.04 16.56
C THR A 206 11.14 -6.70 17.93
N THR A 207 11.14 -8.03 18.01
CA THR A 207 11.31 -8.77 19.27
C THR A 207 12.75 -8.81 19.77
N LYS A 208 13.73 -8.70 18.86
CA LYS A 208 15.17 -8.78 19.19
C LYS A 208 15.85 -7.42 19.27
N ILE A 209 15.31 -6.38 18.63
CA ILE A 209 15.97 -5.09 18.44
C ILE A 209 15.13 -3.98 19.09
N ARG A 210 15.77 -3.19 19.97
CA ARG A 210 15.18 -2.07 20.73
C ARG A 210 14.64 -0.90 19.86
N HIS A 211 14.87 -0.93 18.54
CA HIS A 211 14.50 0.10 17.58
C HIS A 211 13.05 0.00 17.05
N VAL A 212 12.17 -0.71 17.75
CA VAL A 212 10.71 -0.78 17.45
C VAL A 212 10.09 0.62 17.30
N ALA A 213 10.54 1.58 18.10
CA ALA A 213 10.09 2.96 18.04
C ALA A 213 10.32 3.61 16.65
N TYR A 214 11.38 3.23 15.94
CA TYR A 214 11.66 3.72 14.59
C TYR A 214 10.60 3.25 13.59
N PHE A 215 10.30 1.96 13.56
CA PHE A 215 9.28 1.41 12.66
C PHE A 215 7.89 1.99 12.94
N ILE A 216 7.54 2.16 14.21
CA ILE A 216 6.28 2.82 14.62
C ILE A 216 6.27 4.28 14.13
N ARG A 217 7.40 5.00 14.27
CA ARG A 217 7.51 6.39 13.84
C ARG A 217 7.38 6.53 12.32
N VAL A 218 7.99 5.64 11.53
CA VAL A 218 7.82 5.60 10.07
C VAL A 218 6.36 5.28 9.69
N GLY A 219 5.76 4.29 10.37
CA GLY A 219 4.36 3.91 10.18
C GLY A 219 3.39 5.07 10.43
N ASN A 220 3.59 5.83 11.50
CA ASN A 220 2.77 6.98 11.87
C ASN A 220 2.87 8.16 10.89
N ASN A 221 3.85 8.17 10.01
CA ASN A 221 4.09 9.23 9.03
C ASN A 221 4.02 8.73 7.59
N THR A 222 3.50 7.50 7.37
CA THR A 222 3.46 6.87 6.05
C THR A 222 2.71 7.70 5.02
N VAL A 223 1.63 8.40 5.40
CA VAL A 223 0.87 9.24 4.45
C VAL A 223 1.76 10.28 3.79
N PHE A 224 2.52 11.02 4.59
CA PHE A 224 3.47 12.00 4.10
C PHE A 224 4.54 11.35 3.22
N ILE A 225 5.24 10.35 3.77
CA ILE A 225 6.35 9.67 3.10
C ILE A 225 5.90 9.14 1.74
N VAL A 226 4.75 8.46 1.69
CA VAL A 226 4.20 7.90 0.45
C VAL A 226 3.85 9.01 -0.54
N CYS A 227 3.23 10.12 -0.12
CA CYS A 227 2.89 11.22 -1.02
C CYS A 227 4.11 11.98 -1.58
N THR A 228 5.28 11.94 -0.92
CA THR A 228 6.43 12.79 -1.29
C THR A 228 7.66 12.04 -1.78
N HIS A 229 7.87 10.78 -1.37
CA HIS A 229 9.11 10.04 -1.68
C HIS A 229 9.35 9.87 -3.18
N TYR A 230 8.29 9.84 -3.99
CA TYR A 230 8.40 9.53 -5.42
C TYR A 230 9.02 10.68 -6.25
N VAL A 231 9.06 11.91 -5.69
CA VAL A 231 9.84 13.05 -6.22
C VAL A 231 11.33 12.71 -6.31
N LEU A 232 11.81 11.80 -5.48
CA LEU A 232 13.22 11.40 -5.44
C LEU A 232 13.55 10.33 -6.49
N VAL A 233 12.57 9.62 -7.03
CA VAL A 233 12.80 8.55 -8.01
C VAL A 233 13.50 9.07 -9.27
N PRO A 234 13.11 10.21 -9.89
CA PRO A 234 13.85 10.79 -11.01
C PRO A 234 15.29 11.20 -10.65
N ILE A 235 15.53 11.69 -9.43
CA ILE A 235 16.87 12.08 -8.96
C ILE A 235 17.75 10.84 -8.83
N ILE A 236 17.24 9.79 -8.16
CA ILE A 236 17.94 8.50 -8.02
C ILE A 236 18.22 7.89 -9.39
N ARG A 237 17.26 7.96 -10.33
CA ARG A 237 17.45 7.49 -11.70
C ARG A 237 18.60 8.20 -12.41
N ARG A 238 18.64 9.54 -12.37
CA ARG A 238 19.74 10.30 -12.97
C ARG A 238 21.10 9.97 -12.37
N ILE A 239 21.17 9.72 -11.07
CA ILE A 239 22.40 9.28 -10.40
C ILE A 239 22.78 7.88 -10.88
N GLY A 240 21.83 6.94 -10.92
CA GLY A 240 22.05 5.57 -11.38
C GLY A 240 22.51 5.51 -12.84
N ASP A 241 21.93 6.33 -13.72
CA ASP A 241 22.31 6.43 -15.12
C ASP A 241 23.77 6.92 -15.26
N LYS A 242 24.18 7.91 -14.45
CA LYS A 242 25.59 8.39 -14.41
C LYS A 242 26.57 7.34 -13.88
N LEU A 243 26.12 6.44 -13.01
CA LEU A 243 26.93 5.35 -12.46
C LEU A 243 26.94 4.09 -13.35
N LEU A 244 26.36 4.15 -14.55
CA LEU A 244 26.24 3.02 -15.49
C LEU A 244 25.50 1.82 -14.88
N LEU A 245 24.60 2.06 -13.92
CA LEU A 245 23.79 1.03 -13.28
C LEU A 245 22.57 0.74 -14.15
N THR A 246 22.84 0.21 -15.34
CA THR A 246 21.83 -0.18 -16.33
C THR A 246 21.27 -1.55 -15.96
N GLY A 247 19.94 -1.66 -15.89
CA GLY A 247 19.22 -2.88 -15.54
C GLY A 247 18.25 -2.72 -14.38
N THR A 248 17.03 -3.26 -14.54
CA THR A 248 15.91 -3.14 -13.60
C THR A 248 16.21 -3.68 -12.20
N TRP A 249 16.98 -4.77 -12.10
CA TRP A 249 17.31 -5.42 -10.83
C TRP A 249 18.43 -4.67 -10.08
N LYS A 250 19.48 -4.20 -10.78
CA LYS A 250 20.55 -3.36 -10.20
C LYS A 250 19.97 -2.05 -9.65
N PHE A 251 19.12 -1.40 -10.44
CA PHE A 251 18.39 -0.20 -10.02
C PHE A 251 17.48 -0.45 -8.82
N GLY A 252 16.79 -1.60 -8.79
CA GLY A 252 15.96 -2.03 -7.66
C GLY A 252 16.74 -2.22 -6.36
N LEU A 253 17.94 -2.81 -6.42
CA LEU A 253 18.81 -2.99 -5.25
C LEU A 253 19.32 -1.65 -4.69
N ILE A 254 19.72 -0.72 -5.57
CA ILE A 254 20.16 0.62 -5.16
C ILE A 254 19.01 1.37 -4.50
N ILE A 255 17.81 1.34 -5.09
CA ILE A 255 16.62 1.90 -4.47
C ILE A 255 16.37 1.27 -3.10
N ALA A 256 16.49 -0.05 -2.96
CA ALA A 256 16.29 -0.73 -1.68
C ALA A 256 17.30 -0.28 -0.59
N LEU A 257 18.50 0.14 -0.97
CA LEU A 257 19.51 0.69 -0.05
C LEU A 257 19.30 2.17 0.25
N ILE A 258 18.89 2.96 -0.73
CA ILE A 258 18.74 4.42 -0.62
C ILE A 258 17.40 4.78 0.06
N VAL A 259 16.32 4.03 -0.19
CA VAL A 259 14.99 4.33 0.37
C VAL A 259 14.98 4.37 1.90
N PRO A 260 15.64 3.46 2.64
CA PRO A 260 15.76 3.57 4.09
C PRO A 260 16.45 4.86 4.56
N ILE A 261 17.50 5.29 3.87
CA ILE A 261 18.23 6.53 4.17
C ILE A 261 17.32 7.73 3.93
N ILE A 262 16.64 7.77 2.78
CA ILE A 262 15.64 8.79 2.46
C ILE A 262 14.58 8.83 3.57
N VAL A 263 13.98 7.70 3.91
CA VAL A 263 12.94 7.63 4.93
C VAL A 263 13.45 8.16 6.28
N ALA A 264 14.69 7.86 6.65
CA ALA A 264 15.32 8.41 7.86
C ALA A 264 15.45 9.95 7.79
N CYS A 265 15.88 10.50 6.65
CA CYS A 265 15.95 11.96 6.43
C CYS A 265 14.57 12.63 6.42
N TYR A 266 13.51 11.90 6.07
CA TYR A 266 12.14 12.42 6.11
C TYR A 266 11.60 12.57 7.54
N LEU A 267 12.11 11.81 8.51
CA LEU A 267 11.54 11.78 9.87
C LEU A 267 11.53 13.14 10.58
N PRO A 268 12.60 13.96 10.58
CA PRO A 268 12.57 15.29 11.18
C PRO A 268 11.51 16.20 10.52
N ILE A 269 11.38 16.13 9.19
CA ILE A 269 10.37 16.89 8.43
C ILE A 269 8.96 16.41 8.80
N CYS A 270 8.77 15.09 8.94
CA CYS A 270 7.50 14.51 9.37
C CYS A 270 7.08 15.03 10.76
N GLU A 271 8.02 15.11 11.70
CA GLU A 271 7.76 15.59 13.07
C GLU A 271 7.40 17.07 13.07
N TRP A 272 8.13 17.89 12.32
CA TRP A 272 7.81 19.31 12.15
C TRP A 272 6.43 19.53 11.51
N LEU A 273 6.13 18.82 10.42
CA LEU A 273 4.82 18.88 9.74
C LEU A 273 3.70 18.35 10.63
N SER A 274 3.93 17.29 11.40
CA SER A 274 2.92 16.75 12.30
C SER A 274 2.53 17.74 13.40
N LYS A 275 3.46 18.60 13.82
CA LYS A 275 3.23 19.63 14.83
C LYS A 275 2.48 20.85 14.27
N HIS A 276 2.87 21.34 13.09
CA HIS A 276 2.33 22.59 12.52
C HIS A 276 1.18 22.38 11.53
N PHE A 277 1.19 21.27 10.79
CA PHE A 277 0.21 20.92 9.75
C PHE A 277 -0.29 19.47 9.90
N PRO A 278 -0.93 19.11 11.02
CA PRO A 278 -1.28 17.72 11.33
C PRO A 278 -2.20 17.06 10.28
N VAL A 279 -3.00 17.85 9.56
CA VAL A 279 -3.87 17.37 8.48
C VAL A 279 -3.04 16.73 7.36
N VAL A 280 -1.89 17.30 7.02
CA VAL A 280 -1.01 16.83 5.94
C VAL A 280 -0.42 15.46 6.23
N CYS A 281 -0.28 15.12 7.52
CA CYS A 281 0.19 13.80 7.98
C CYS A 281 -0.95 12.85 8.33
N GLY A 282 -2.23 13.22 8.11
CA GLY A 282 -3.38 12.41 8.50
C GLY A 282 -3.60 12.31 10.01
N LYS A 283 -3.08 13.26 10.80
CA LYS A 283 -3.10 13.29 12.27
C LYS A 283 -4.11 14.27 12.86
N LEU A 284 -5.06 14.76 12.05
CA LEU A 284 -6.13 15.63 12.55
C LEU A 284 -6.96 14.87 13.60
N LYS A 285 -7.05 15.41 14.81
CA LYS A 285 -7.90 14.89 15.88
C LYS A 285 -9.36 15.24 15.58
N ILE A 286 -10.24 14.22 15.57
CA ILE A 286 -11.68 14.31 15.25
C ILE A 286 -12.47 13.50 16.27
#